data_AF-A0A268TKV9-F1
#
_entry.id   AF-A0A268TKV9-F1
#
_cell.length_a   1.000
_cell.length_b   1.000
_cell.length_c   1.000
_cell.angle_alpha   90.00
_cell.angle_beta   90.00
_cell.angle_gamma   90.00
#
_symmetry.space_group_name_H-M   'P 1'
#
loop_
_entity.id
_entity.type
_entity.pdbx_description
1 polymer ?
#
loop_
_entity_poly.entity_id
_entity_poly.type
_entity_poly.pdbx_seq_one_letter_code
_entity_poly.pdbx_strand_id
1 'polypeptide(L)'
;MLVNTKTLASLLSLTDRHVYNLEKAGVLSKEEKDAWDVKKCFSAYLNYKINLENITGDMGKIKLKRELAEARLKELAFKVQTKKLVDIDTVSNTWSDISNVVTHKLYDLPVIRIS
;
A
#
# COMPACT_ATOMS: atom_id res chain seq x y z
N MET A 1 14.19 -29.88 23.73
CA MET A 1 14.15 -30.05 25.21
C MET A 1 12.68 -29.98 25.57
N LEU A 2 12.12 -31.06 26.11
CA LEU A 2 10.72 -31.08 26.50
C LEU A 2 10.57 -30.51 27.90
N VAL A 3 9.66 -29.55 28.06
CA VAL A 3 9.35 -28.91 29.34
C VAL A 3 7.85 -28.93 29.61
N ASN A 4 7.48 -28.81 30.88
CA ASN A 4 6.09 -28.67 31.29
C ASN A 4 5.56 -27.26 30.98
N THR A 5 4.24 -27.09 31.05
CA THR A 5 3.57 -25.81 30.75
C THR A 5 4.06 -24.67 31.65
N LYS A 6 4.28 -24.92 32.95
CA LYS A 6 4.73 -23.90 33.91
C LYS A 6 6.14 -23.40 33.61
N THR A 7 7.04 -24.30 33.25
CA THR A 7 8.41 -24.00 32.89
C THR A 7 8.46 -23.25 31.56
N LEU A 8 7.63 -23.63 30.58
CA LEU A 8 7.50 -22.88 29.33
C LEU A 8 6.95 -21.47 29.57
N ALA A 9 5.90 -21.35 30.38
CA ALA A 9 5.29 -20.07 30.75
C ALA A 9 6.32 -19.16 31.42
N SER A 10 7.11 -19.68 32.37
CA SER A 10 8.19 -18.93 33.00
C SER A 10 9.28 -18.51 32.01
N LEU A 11 9.68 -19.38 31.07
CA LEU A 11 10.71 -19.07 30.07
C LEU A 11 10.27 -17.98 29.08
N LEU A 12 9.00 -17.99 28.68
CA LEU A 12 8.42 -17.01 27.77
C LEU A 12 7.91 -15.75 28.50
N SER A 13 8.00 -15.70 29.84
CA SER A 13 7.39 -14.66 30.67
C SER A 13 5.90 -14.48 30.41
N LEU A 14 5.19 -15.59 30.24
CA LEU A 14 3.75 -15.67 30.00
C LEU A 14 3.05 -16.33 31.18
N THR A 15 1.73 -16.18 31.26
CA THR A 15 0.90 -16.99 32.17
C THR A 15 0.54 -18.32 31.51
N ASP A 16 0.32 -19.37 32.31
CA ASP A 16 -0.13 -20.68 31.83
C ASP A 16 -1.36 -20.56 30.92
N ARG A 17 -2.30 -19.68 31.30
CA ARG A 17 -3.50 -19.37 30.50
C ARG A 17 -3.15 -18.81 29.12
N HIS A 18 -2.14 -17.95 29.03
CA HIS A 18 -1.69 -17.38 27.76
C HIS A 18 -1.04 -18.43 26.86
N VAL A 19 -0.30 -19.39 27.44
CA VAL A 19 0.27 -20.52 26.70
C VAL A 19 -0.84 -21.36 26.06
N TYR A 20 -1.89 -21.70 26.81
CA TYR A 20 -3.05 -22.42 26.26
C TYR A 20 -3.82 -21.61 25.21
N ASN A 21 -3.91 -20.28 25.37
CA ASN A 21 -4.53 -19.43 24.36
C ASN A 21 -3.73 -19.42 23.06
N LEU A 22 -2.39 -19.38 23.15
CA LEU A 22 -1.51 -19.43 21.98
C LEU A 22 -1.52 -20.81 21.31
N GLU A 23 -1.70 -21.89 22.07
CA GLU A 23 -1.96 -23.22 21.51
C GLU A 23 -3.28 -23.24 20.73
N LYS A 24 -4.38 -22.73 21.31
CA LYS A 24 -5.69 -22.64 20.65
C LYS A 24 -5.64 -21.75 19.40
N ALA A 25 -4.82 -20.71 19.41
CA ALA A 25 -4.59 -19.85 18.26
C ALA A 25 -3.71 -20.50 17.18
N GLY A 26 -3.19 -21.72 17.41
CA GLY A 26 -2.32 -22.43 16.47
C GLY A 26 -0.89 -21.89 16.42
N VAL A 27 -0.51 -21.01 17.35
CA VAL A 27 0.84 -20.41 17.41
C VAL A 27 1.83 -21.36 18.07
N LEU A 28 1.42 -22.05 19.13
CA LEU A 28 2.24 -23.05 19.82
C LEU A 28 1.74 -24.45 19.49
N SER A 29 2.67 -25.38 19.28
CA SER A 29 2.36 -26.79 19.05
C SER A 29 2.80 -27.62 20.24
N LYS A 30 1.87 -28.38 20.82
CA LYS A 30 2.20 -29.40 21.82
C LYS A 30 2.73 -30.66 21.12
N GLU A 31 3.72 -31.30 21.73
CA GLU A 31 4.21 -32.60 21.28
C GLU A 31 3.40 -33.72 21.97
N GLU A 32 3.20 -33.60 23.29
CA GLU A 32 2.39 -34.53 24.09
C GLU A 32 1.59 -33.78 25.17
N LYS A 33 0.83 -34.53 25.99
CA LYS A 33 0.08 -33.97 27.13
C LYS A 33 1.06 -33.37 28.14
N ASP A 34 1.04 -32.04 28.27
CA ASP A 34 1.93 -31.25 29.15
C ASP A 34 3.42 -31.34 28.79
N ALA A 35 3.74 -31.64 27.53
CA ALA A 35 5.10 -31.62 27.02
C ALA A 35 5.24 -30.67 25.83
N TRP A 36 6.12 -29.68 25.99
CA TRP A 36 6.39 -28.64 25.00
C TRP A 36 7.84 -28.65 24.59
N ASP A 37 8.12 -28.62 23.29
CA ASP A 37 9.48 -28.41 22.82
C ASP A 37 9.82 -26.91 22.88
N VAL A 38 10.72 -26.56 23.81
CA VAL A 38 11.17 -25.18 24.02
C VAL A 38 11.67 -24.54 22.73
N LYS A 39 12.46 -25.25 21.91
CA LYS A 39 13.05 -24.66 20.71
C LYS A 39 11.98 -24.26 19.70
N LYS A 40 11.02 -25.15 19.44
CA LYS A 40 9.91 -24.90 18.52
C LYS A 40 8.99 -23.82 19.06
N CYS A 41 8.60 -23.92 20.33
CA CYS A 41 7.70 -22.96 20.96
C CYS A 41 8.30 -21.56 21.04
N PHE A 42 9.59 -21.45 21.37
CA PHE A 42 10.28 -20.16 21.45
C PHE A 42 10.40 -19.50 20.07
N SER A 43 10.79 -20.25 19.04
CA SER A 43 10.85 -19.74 17.66
C SER A 43 9.48 -19.30 17.16
N ALA A 44 8.44 -20.12 17.38
CA ALA A 44 7.08 -19.81 16.97
C ALA A 44 6.52 -18.57 17.70
N TYR A 45 6.77 -18.45 19.00
CA TYR A 45 6.37 -17.27 19.78
C TYR A 45 7.09 -16.01 19.33
N LEU A 46 8.39 -16.09 19.03
CA LEU A 46 9.17 -14.95 18.53
C LEU A 46 8.63 -14.48 17.17
N ASN A 47 8.37 -15.40 16.25
CA ASN A 47 7.76 -15.10 14.96
C ASN A 47 6.36 -14.50 15.10
N TYR A 48 5.54 -15.02 16.01
CA TYR A 48 4.24 -14.44 16.32
C TYR A 48 4.35 -12.99 16.76
N LYS A 49 5.25 -12.68 17.69
CA LYS A 49 5.44 -11.32 18.21
C LYS A 49 5.95 -10.36 17.13
N ILE A 50 6.93 -10.79 16.33
CA ILE A 50 7.44 -10.02 15.18
C ILE A 50 6.32 -9.74 14.17
N ASN A 51 5.48 -10.73 13.85
CA ASN A 51 4.35 -10.53 12.96
C ASN A 51 3.31 -9.58 13.55
N LEU A 52 3.05 -9.63 14.86
CA LEU A 52 2.12 -8.73 15.53
C LEU A 52 2.60 -7.27 15.51
N GLU A 53 3.90 -7.06 15.73
CA GLU A 53 4.57 -5.76 15.62
C GLU A 53 4.60 -5.26 14.16
N ASN A 54 4.83 -6.17 13.20
CA ASN A 54 4.79 -5.83 11.78
C ASN A 54 3.38 -5.49 11.31
N ILE A 55 2.34 -6.21 11.74
CA ILE A 55 0.95 -5.92 11.39
C ILE A 55 0.53 -4.56 11.95
N THR A 56 0.88 -4.26 13.20
CA THR A 56 0.59 -2.96 13.82
C THR A 56 1.37 -1.82 13.17
N GLY A 57 2.64 -2.04 12.83
CA GLY A 57 3.46 -1.09 12.07
C GLY A 57 2.99 -0.89 10.63
N ASP A 58 2.51 -1.94 9.97
CA ASP A 58 2.06 -1.90 8.58
C ASP A 58 0.66 -1.30 8.46
N MET A 59 -0.24 -1.50 9.44
CA MET A 59 -1.51 -0.78 9.51
C MET A 59 -1.31 0.73 9.63
N GLY A 60 -0.28 1.19 10.34
CA GLY A 60 0.13 2.60 10.37
C GLY A 60 0.63 3.09 9.00
N LYS A 61 1.48 2.30 8.33
CA LYS A 61 2.01 2.61 6.99
C LYS A 61 0.93 2.61 5.91
N ILE A 62 -0.05 1.70 5.99
CA ILE A 62 -1.18 1.60 5.06
C ILE A 62 -2.11 2.81 5.23
N LYS A 63 -2.40 3.22 6.47
CA LYS A 63 -3.16 4.45 6.74
C LYS A 63 -2.44 5.69 6.21
N LEU A 64 -1.15 5.84 6.47
CA LEU A 64 -0.33 6.95 5.96
C LEU A 64 -0.31 7.00 4.43
N LYS A 65 -0.15 5.86 3.75
CA LYS A 65 -0.18 5.79 2.28
C LYS A 65 -1.56 6.15 1.73
N ARG A 66 -2.64 5.70 2.38
CA ARG A 66 -4.02 6.01 1.98
C ARG A 66 -4.32 7.50 2.14
N GLU A 67 -3.96 8.07 3.28
CA GLU A 67 -4.14 9.49 3.58
C GLU A 67 -3.34 10.39 2.61
N LEU A 68 -2.12 9.98 2.26
CA LEU A 68 -1.29 10.65 1.26
C LEU A 68 -1.89 10.56 -0.15
N ALA A 69 -2.43 9.40 -0.53
CA ALA A 69 -3.11 9.22 -1.81
C ALA A 69 -4.40 10.07 -1.90
N GLU A 70 -5.18 10.12 -0.83
CA GLU A 70 -6.37 10.97 -0.72
C GLU A 70 -6.02 12.47 -0.77
N ALA A 71 -4.93 12.89 -0.11
CA ALA A 71 -4.43 14.25 -0.19
C ALA A 71 -4.01 14.65 -1.63
N ARG A 72 -3.31 13.74 -2.34
CA ARG A 72 -2.92 13.96 -3.75
C ARG A 72 -4.13 14.02 -4.68
N LEU A 73 -5.14 13.17 -4.49
CA LEU A 73 -6.39 13.22 -5.26
C LEU A 73 -7.12 14.54 -5.05
N LYS A 74 -7.16 15.03 -3.81
CA LYS A 74 -7.79 16.31 -3.47
C LYS A 74 -7.02 17.49 -4.08
N GLU A 75 -5.69 17.44 -4.10
CA GLU A 75 -4.85 18.44 -4.75
C GLU A 75 -5.05 18.45 -6.28
N LEU A 76 -5.10 17.28 -6.90
CA LEU A 76 -5.40 17.16 -8.34
C LEU A 76 -6.80 17.69 -8.67
N ALA A 77 -7.81 17.33 -7.88
CA ALA A 77 -9.17 17.84 -8.04
C ALA A 77 -9.24 19.36 -7.88
N PHE A 78 -8.51 19.93 -6.92
CA PHE A 78 -8.41 21.38 -6.76
C PHE A 78 -7.71 22.05 -7.96
N LYS A 79 -6.63 21.45 -8.48
CA LYS A 79 -5.93 21.95 -9.67
C LYS A 79 -6.81 21.93 -10.93
N VAL A 80 -7.63 20.90 -11.09
CA VAL A 80 -8.65 20.82 -12.16
C VAL A 80 -9.68 21.94 -12.02
N GLN A 81 -10.19 22.19 -10.80
CA GLN A 81 -11.15 23.28 -10.56
C GLN A 81 -10.56 24.68 -10.82
N THR A 82 -9.26 24.87 -10.55
CA THR A 82 -8.56 26.16 -10.77
C THR A 82 -8.20 26.47 -12.24
N LYS A 83 -8.74 25.75 -13.24
CA LYS A 83 -8.57 26.02 -14.68
C LYS A 83 -7.09 26.12 -15.15
N LYS A 84 -6.17 25.40 -14.50
CA LYS A 84 -4.75 25.32 -14.93
C LYS A 84 -4.39 24.08 -15.75
N LEU A 85 -5.28 23.09 -15.82
CA LEU A 85 -5.13 21.91 -16.67
C LEU A 85 -6.04 22.09 -17.88
N VAL A 86 -5.44 22.49 -19.01
CA VAL A 86 -6.09 22.37 -20.31
C VAL A 86 -6.04 20.90 -20.69
N ASP A 87 -7.17 20.32 -21.06
CA ASP A 87 -7.22 18.94 -21.49
C ASP A 87 -6.40 18.76 -22.79
N ILE A 88 -5.70 17.64 -22.94
CA ILE A 88 -4.87 17.35 -24.11
C ILE A 88 -5.72 17.41 -25.38
N ASP A 89 -6.97 16.93 -25.28
CA ASP A 89 -7.92 16.96 -26.38
C ASP A 89 -8.28 18.40 -26.78
N THR A 90 -8.35 19.32 -25.81
CA THR A 90 -8.60 20.74 -26.11
C THR A 90 -7.40 21.36 -26.84
N VAL A 91 -6.18 21.05 -26.41
CA VAL A 91 -4.95 21.52 -27.07
C VAL A 91 -4.87 20.99 -28.50
N SER A 92 -5.14 19.70 -28.71
CA SER A 92 -5.12 19.09 -30.04
C SER A 92 -6.09 19.77 -31.00
N ASN A 93 -7.34 20.00 -30.56
CA ASN A 93 -8.35 20.65 -31.38
C ASN A 93 -7.95 22.09 -31.76
N THR A 94 -7.38 22.86 -30.81
CA THR A 94 -6.91 24.21 -31.11
C THR A 94 -5.78 24.24 -32.14
N TRP A 95 -4.87 23.25 -32.12
CA TRP A 95 -3.81 23.14 -33.12
C TRP A 95 -4.35 22.77 -34.51
N SER A 96 -5.33 21.87 -34.57
CA SER A 96 -6.01 21.54 -35.82
C SER A 96 -6.74 22.75 -36.41
N ASP A 97 -7.42 23.54 -35.59
CA ASP A 97 -8.10 24.76 -36.04
C ASP A 97 -7.11 25.80 -36.58
N ILE A 98 -6.00 26.02 -35.87
CA ILE A 98 -4.93 26.92 -36.34
C ILE A 98 -4.38 26.44 -37.69
N SER A 99 -4.10 25.13 -37.82
CA SER A 99 -3.61 24.54 -39.07
C SER A 99 -4.59 24.75 -40.22
N ASN A 100 -5.88 24.55 -39.99
CA ASN A 100 -6.92 24.75 -40.99
C ASN A 100 -7.02 26.22 -41.43
N VAL A 101 -6.98 27.16 -40.49
CA VAL A 101 -7.02 28.60 -40.79
C VAL A 101 -5.78 29.04 -41.58
N VAL A 102 -4.59 28.57 -41.21
CA VAL A 102 -3.35 28.86 -41.94
C VAL A 102 -3.40 28.29 -43.35
N THR A 103 -3.88 27.05 -43.49
CA THR A 103 -4.01 26.38 -44.79
C THR A 103 -4.99 27.11 -45.70
N HIS A 104 -6.17 27.48 -45.19
CA HIS A 104 -7.15 28.25 -45.95
C HIS A 104 -6.57 29.59 -46.40
N LYS A 105 -5.88 30.31 -45.50
CA LYS A 105 -5.23 31.58 -45.84
C LYS A 105 -4.11 31.42 -46.87
N LEU A 106 -3.35 30.33 -46.83
CA LEU A 106 -2.32 30.03 -47.83
C LEU A 106 -2.91 29.74 -49.20
N TYR A 107 -4.05 29.06 -49.25
CA TYR A 107 -4.79 28.82 -50.50
C TYR A 107 -5.46 30.09 -51.04
N ASP A 108 -5.88 31.00 -50.16
CA ASP A 108 -6.44 32.31 -50.54
C ASP A 108 -5.36 33.32 -51.01
N LEU A 109 -4.07 33.00 -50.85
CA LEU A 109 -3.02 33.84 -51.42
C LEU A 109 -3.07 33.73 -52.95
N PRO A 110 -3.15 34.86 -53.69
CA PRO A 110 -3.14 34.82 -55.13
C PRO A 110 -1.82 34.19 -55.60
N VAL A 111 -1.92 33.15 -56.43
CA VAL A 111 -0.76 32.55 -57.10
C VAL A 111 -0.13 33.65 -57.96
N ILE A 112 0.98 34.22 -57.53
CA ILE A 112 1.78 35.12 -58.35
C ILE A 112 2.37 34.26 -59.47
N ARG A 113 1.66 34.23 -60.60
CA ARG A 113 2.13 33.61 -61.84
C ARG A 113 3.24 34.51 -62.37
N ILE A 114 4.49 34.17 -62.08
CA ILE A 114 5.65 34.75 -62.75
C ILE A 114 5.72 34.06 -64.12
N SER A 115 5.15 34.71 -65.13
CA SER A 115 5.27 34.37 -66.55
C SER A 115 5.46 35.64 -67.34
#